data_AF-A0A5B8XCY8-F1
#
_entry.id   AF-A0A5B8XCY8-F1
#
_cell.length_a   1.000
_cell.length_b   1.000
_cell.length_c   1.000
_cell.angle_alpha   90.00
_cell.angle_beta   90.00
_cell.angle_gamma   90.00
#
_symmetry.space_group_name_H-M   'P 1'
#
loop_
_entity.id
_entity.type
_entity.pdbx_description
1 polymer ?
#
loop_
_entity_poly.entity_id
_entity_poly.type
_entity_poly.pdbx_seq_one_letter_code
_entity_poly.pdbx_strand_id
1 'polypeptide(L)'
;MGEEQRIKETFFISHGTPKLTIEESKPARHFFEGWRESVFSKNPKSILVISAHWETDQPAITAAHHSDIIYDFNGFPARMYQLKYASPGSPDLAKRVEELLTASGFPSVHMDKKRGLDHGAWVPLMFMYPEADIPVCQLSIQSHLDGKYHYNMGRALAPLKEEGVLIIGSGSATHPSNDTPHCYDGVAPWAAEFDH
;
A
#
# COMPACT_ATOMS: atom_id res chain seq x y z
N MET A 1 -5.89 29.65 -13.02
CA MET A 1 -4.93 28.52 -12.99
C MET A 1 -5.17 27.84 -11.66
N GLY A 2 -5.87 26.70 -11.69
CA GLY A 2 -6.53 26.11 -10.52
C GLY A 2 -5.54 25.69 -9.45
N GLU A 3 -5.98 25.72 -8.19
CA GLU A 3 -5.28 25.07 -7.08
C GLU A 3 -4.90 23.66 -7.52
N GLU A 4 -3.61 23.40 -7.73
CA GLU A 4 -3.13 22.03 -7.88
C GLU A 4 -3.65 21.23 -6.69
N GLN A 5 -4.15 20.03 -6.98
CA GLN A 5 -4.99 19.22 -6.09
C GLN A 5 -4.19 18.69 -4.90
N ARG A 6 -3.88 19.58 -3.96
CA ARG A 6 -3.17 19.30 -2.73
C ARG A 6 -3.94 18.27 -1.92
N ILE A 7 -3.22 17.24 -1.50
CA ILE A 7 -3.71 16.22 -0.58
C ILE A 7 -3.15 16.58 0.80
N LYS A 8 -3.98 16.55 1.84
CA LYS A 8 -3.51 16.80 3.22
C LYS A 8 -3.42 15.48 3.99
N GLU A 9 -4.22 14.53 3.57
CA GLU A 9 -4.48 13.23 4.15
C GLU A 9 -3.37 12.23 3.83
N THR A 10 -3.16 11.30 4.75
CA THR A 10 -2.38 10.08 4.57
C THR A 10 -3.12 8.98 5.29
N PHE A 11 -3.15 7.78 4.73
CA PHE A 11 -3.92 6.69 5.31
C PHE A 11 -3.02 5.53 5.67
N PHE A 12 -3.28 4.91 6.82
CA PHE A 12 -2.80 3.58 7.14
C PHE A 12 -4.00 2.64 7.08
N ILE A 13 -3.90 1.57 6.28
CA ILE A 13 -5.00 0.62 6.08
C ILE A 13 -4.58 -0.79 6.51
N SER A 14 -5.55 -1.51 7.07
CA SER A 14 -5.45 -2.96 7.23
C SER A 14 -5.87 -3.63 5.92
N HIS A 15 -4.92 -4.09 5.09
CA HIS A 15 -5.27 -4.66 3.78
C HIS A 15 -5.97 -6.02 3.86
N GLY A 16 -5.89 -6.68 5.01
CA GLY A 16 -6.53 -7.96 5.27
C GLY A 16 -5.87 -9.12 4.53
N THR A 17 -6.56 -10.26 4.44
CA THR A 17 -6.01 -11.40 3.68
C THR A 17 -6.37 -11.29 2.20
N PRO A 18 -5.64 -11.98 1.30
CA PRO A 18 -6.01 -12.06 -0.11
C PRO A 18 -7.45 -12.55 -0.36
N LYS A 19 -8.05 -13.28 0.60
CA LYS A 19 -9.45 -13.77 0.51
C LYS A 19 -10.46 -12.64 0.38
N LEU A 20 -10.13 -11.41 0.74
CA LEU A 20 -11.03 -10.27 0.61
C LEU A 20 -11.60 -10.13 -0.82
N THR A 21 -10.81 -10.54 -1.82
CA THR A 21 -11.20 -10.60 -3.22
C THR A 21 -12.43 -11.47 -3.51
N ILE A 22 -12.69 -12.48 -2.67
CA ILE A 22 -13.77 -13.47 -2.85
C ILE A 22 -14.75 -13.52 -1.68
N GLU A 23 -14.47 -12.82 -0.58
CA GLU A 23 -15.31 -12.75 0.61
C GLU A 23 -16.18 -11.49 0.59
N GLU A 24 -17.28 -11.55 -0.18
CA GLU A 24 -18.16 -10.41 -0.45
C GLU A 24 -18.82 -9.81 0.80
N SER A 25 -19.04 -10.61 1.85
CA SER A 25 -19.71 -10.17 3.08
C SER A 25 -18.78 -9.54 4.13
N LYS A 26 -17.47 -9.44 3.86
CA LYS A 26 -16.51 -8.92 4.85
C LYS A 26 -16.67 -7.39 4.96
N PRO A 27 -16.81 -6.83 6.18
CA PRO A 27 -16.91 -5.39 6.37
C PRO A 27 -15.74 -4.60 5.78
N ALA A 28 -14.52 -5.15 5.82
CA ALA A 28 -13.34 -4.53 5.22
C ALA A 28 -13.48 -4.34 3.70
N ARG A 29 -14.18 -5.26 3.00
CA ARG A 29 -14.41 -5.15 1.56
C ARG A 29 -15.33 -3.97 1.27
N HIS A 30 -16.48 -3.92 1.96
CA HIS A 30 -17.42 -2.81 1.81
C HIS A 30 -16.81 -1.45 2.19
N PHE A 31 -15.91 -1.41 3.17
CA PHE A 31 -15.15 -0.22 3.50
C PHE A 31 -14.30 0.27 2.31
N PHE A 32 -13.58 -0.63 1.63
CA PHE A 32 -12.79 -0.24 0.46
C PHE A 32 -13.66 0.07 -0.76
N GLU A 33 -14.76 -0.65 -0.98
CA GLU A 33 -15.73 -0.35 -2.06
C GLU A 33 -16.37 1.03 -1.88
N GLY A 34 -16.63 1.46 -0.64
CA GLY A 34 -17.17 2.79 -0.32
C GLY A 34 -16.12 3.88 -0.10
N TRP A 35 -14.85 3.63 -0.46
CA TRP A 35 -13.72 4.50 -0.14
C TRP A 35 -13.89 5.92 -0.71
N ARG A 36 -14.28 6.03 -1.99
CA ARG A 36 -14.39 7.31 -2.69
C ARG A 36 -15.54 8.15 -2.17
N GLU A 37 -16.59 7.50 -1.67
CA GLU A 37 -17.78 8.14 -1.14
C GLU A 37 -17.60 8.58 0.32
N SER A 38 -16.94 7.74 1.14
CA SER A 38 -16.96 7.90 2.60
C SER A 38 -15.62 8.32 3.21
N VAL A 39 -14.50 8.09 2.52
CA VAL A 39 -13.16 8.35 3.09
C VAL A 39 -12.39 9.41 2.31
N PHE A 40 -12.23 9.24 1.00
CA PHE A 40 -11.40 10.12 0.19
C PHE A 40 -11.94 10.29 -1.25
N SER A 41 -12.65 11.39 -1.47
CA SER A 41 -13.36 11.69 -2.72
C SER A 41 -12.51 12.36 -3.80
N LYS A 42 -11.27 12.77 -3.49
CA LYS A 42 -10.37 13.39 -4.47
C LYS A 42 -9.75 12.30 -5.36
N ASN A 43 -9.50 12.64 -6.62
CA ASN A 43 -8.69 11.82 -7.51
C ASN A 43 -7.22 12.27 -7.40
N PRO A 44 -6.33 11.46 -6.80
CA PRO A 44 -4.92 11.81 -6.72
C PRO A 44 -4.25 11.72 -8.10
N LYS A 45 -3.16 12.48 -8.30
CA LYS A 45 -2.35 12.37 -9.53
C LYS A 45 -1.63 11.02 -9.62
N SER A 46 -1.29 10.44 -8.47
CA SER A 46 -0.65 9.14 -8.32
C SER A 46 -0.77 8.64 -6.89
N ILE A 47 -0.56 7.35 -6.67
CA ILE A 47 -0.61 6.71 -5.36
C ILE A 47 0.77 6.12 -5.02
N LEU A 48 1.26 6.42 -3.82
CA LEU A 48 2.41 5.74 -3.23
C LEU A 48 1.93 4.79 -2.14
N VAL A 49 2.10 3.49 -2.34
CA VAL A 49 1.77 2.46 -1.35
C VAL A 49 3.03 1.95 -0.65
N ILE A 50 3.11 2.10 0.66
CA ILE A 50 4.18 1.51 1.49
C ILE A 50 3.64 0.17 2.00
N SER A 51 4.11 -0.95 1.44
CA SER A 51 3.51 -2.27 1.70
C SER A 51 4.31 -3.10 2.70
N ALA A 52 3.62 -3.70 3.66
CA ALA A 52 4.20 -4.67 4.59
C ALA A 52 4.69 -5.96 3.91
N HIS A 53 4.25 -6.25 2.68
CA HIS A 53 4.67 -7.44 1.91
C HIS A 53 5.92 -7.21 1.05
N TRP A 54 6.55 -6.04 1.17
CA TRP A 54 7.79 -5.75 0.48
C TRP A 54 8.89 -5.33 1.44
N GLU A 55 9.63 -6.32 1.92
CA GLU A 55 10.79 -6.12 2.79
C GLU A 55 12.09 -6.17 1.98
N THR A 56 12.98 -5.22 2.22
CA THR A 56 14.30 -5.11 1.57
C THR A 56 15.36 -4.58 2.54
N ASP A 57 16.63 -4.74 2.18
CA ASP A 57 17.75 -4.21 2.99
C ASP A 57 17.94 -2.69 2.87
N GLN A 58 17.56 -2.12 1.73
CA GLN A 58 17.61 -0.68 1.44
C GLN A 58 16.26 -0.25 0.85
N PRO A 59 15.83 1.02 0.99
CA PRO A 59 14.62 1.51 0.35
C PRO A 59 14.59 1.11 -1.12
N ALA A 60 13.52 0.48 -1.57
CA ALA A 60 13.28 0.10 -2.94
C ALA A 60 11.90 0.60 -3.38
N ILE A 61 11.83 1.14 -4.58
CA ILE A 61 10.62 1.75 -5.15
C ILE A 61 10.35 1.14 -6.53
N THR A 62 9.10 0.80 -6.83
CA THR A 62 8.73 0.32 -8.17
C THR A 62 8.82 1.48 -9.17
N ALA A 63 9.50 1.28 -10.29
CA ALA A 63 9.75 2.29 -11.32
C ALA A 63 9.40 1.78 -12.73
N ALA A 64 8.57 0.74 -12.84
CA ALA A 64 8.06 0.25 -14.11
C ALA A 64 7.08 1.26 -14.74
N HIS A 65 6.96 1.27 -16.08
CA HIS A 65 5.95 2.08 -16.79
C HIS A 65 4.55 1.44 -16.73
N HIS A 66 4.50 0.12 -16.58
CA HIS A 66 3.28 -0.65 -16.39
C HIS A 66 3.49 -1.56 -15.18
N SER A 67 2.55 -1.53 -14.24
CA SER A 67 2.60 -2.37 -13.05
C SER A 67 1.73 -3.59 -13.27
N ASP A 68 2.36 -4.74 -13.49
CA ASP A 68 1.69 -6.02 -13.26
C ASP A 68 1.41 -6.20 -11.76
N ILE A 69 0.55 -7.14 -11.41
CA ILE A 69 0.42 -7.63 -10.04
C ILE A 69 1.24 -8.89 -9.84
N ILE A 70 1.71 -9.12 -8.62
CA ILE A 70 2.27 -10.39 -8.17
C ILE A 70 1.27 -11.09 -7.24
N TYR A 71 1.28 -12.42 -7.29
CA TYR A 71 0.57 -13.26 -6.33
C TYR A 71 1.58 -13.74 -5.29
N ASP A 72 1.80 -12.93 -4.27
CA ASP A 72 2.68 -13.19 -3.11
C ASP A 72 2.03 -14.13 -2.07
N PHE A 73 0.97 -14.83 -2.46
CA PHE A 73 0.21 -15.78 -1.65
C PHE A 73 -0.03 -17.09 -2.39
N ASN A 74 -0.16 -18.20 -1.64
CA ASN A 74 -0.40 -19.54 -2.17
C ASN A 74 -1.54 -20.26 -1.44
N GLY A 75 -2.02 -21.37 -2.00
CA GLY A 75 -3.03 -22.24 -1.35
C GLY A 75 -4.49 -21.75 -1.46
N PHE A 76 -4.76 -20.75 -2.31
CA PHE A 76 -6.10 -20.18 -2.49
C PHE A 76 -6.83 -20.76 -3.72
N PRO A 77 -8.16 -20.56 -3.84
CA PRO A 77 -8.91 -20.98 -5.04
C PRO A 77 -8.38 -20.37 -6.35
N ALA A 78 -8.41 -21.15 -7.43
CA ALA A 78 -7.87 -20.77 -8.74
C ALA A 78 -8.38 -19.40 -9.27
N ARG A 79 -9.65 -19.06 -8.98
CA ARG A 79 -10.26 -17.77 -9.38
C ARG A 79 -9.50 -16.55 -8.86
N MET A 80 -8.83 -16.64 -7.71
CA MET A 80 -8.05 -15.53 -7.16
C MET A 80 -6.80 -15.21 -7.99
N TYR A 81 -6.22 -16.23 -8.63
CA TYR A 81 -5.06 -16.09 -9.52
C TYR A 81 -5.43 -15.61 -10.94
N GLN A 82 -6.72 -15.45 -11.22
CA GLN A 82 -7.22 -14.92 -12.49
C GLN A 82 -7.53 -13.42 -12.40
N LEU A 83 -7.62 -12.87 -11.19
CA LEU A 83 -7.85 -11.44 -10.96
C LEU A 83 -6.69 -10.61 -11.49
N LYS A 84 -6.96 -9.41 -11.98
CA LYS A 84 -5.97 -8.46 -12.51
C LYS A 84 -6.27 -7.06 -12.03
N TYR A 85 -5.23 -6.26 -11.83
CA TYR A 85 -5.33 -4.84 -11.51
C TYR A 85 -4.23 -4.10 -12.28
N ALA A 86 -4.57 -3.62 -13.47
CA ALA A 86 -3.61 -3.14 -14.46
C ALA A 86 -3.36 -1.63 -14.34
N SER A 87 -2.89 -1.17 -13.18
CA SER A 87 -2.61 0.25 -12.98
C SER A 87 -1.37 0.71 -13.76
N PRO A 88 -1.36 1.96 -14.27
CA PRO A 88 -0.13 2.56 -14.80
C PRO A 88 0.94 2.56 -13.70
N GLY A 89 2.19 2.28 -14.08
CA GLY A 89 3.30 2.58 -13.19
C GLY A 89 3.56 4.09 -13.16
N SER A 90 4.28 4.58 -12.16
CA SER A 90 4.62 6.01 -12.06
C SER A 90 6.13 6.25 -11.93
N PRO A 91 6.92 6.08 -13.01
CA PRO A 91 8.37 6.30 -12.97
C PRO A 91 8.77 7.71 -12.49
N ASP A 92 7.96 8.72 -12.80
CA ASP A 92 8.19 10.10 -12.34
C ASP A 92 8.02 10.23 -10.82
N LEU A 93 6.98 9.60 -10.25
CA LEU A 93 6.83 9.51 -8.79
C LEU A 93 7.98 8.73 -8.17
N ALA A 94 8.39 7.61 -8.79
CA ALA A 94 9.48 6.79 -8.26
C ALA A 94 10.80 7.57 -8.19
N LYS A 95 11.12 8.32 -9.25
CA LYS A 95 12.26 9.23 -9.27
C LYS A 95 12.14 10.32 -8.21
N ARG A 96 10.95 10.89 -8.05
CA ARG A 96 10.71 11.92 -7.03
C ARG A 96 10.90 11.39 -5.61
N VAL A 97 10.48 10.15 -5.35
CA VAL A 97 10.71 9.45 -4.07
C VAL A 97 12.21 9.25 -3.83
N GLU A 98 12.95 8.77 -4.82
CA GLU A 98 14.42 8.63 -4.74
C GLU A 98 15.08 9.97 -4.37
N GLU A 99 14.75 11.05 -5.08
CA GLU A 99 15.29 12.39 -4.83
C GLU A 99 15.04 12.87 -3.38
N LEU A 100 13.81 12.72 -2.88
CA LEU A 100 13.42 13.14 -1.53
C LEU A 100 14.13 12.34 -0.44
N LEU A 101 14.23 11.02 -0.62
CA LEU A 101 14.91 10.14 0.33
C LEU A 101 16.41 10.41 0.32
N THR A 102 17.06 10.51 -0.84
CA THR A 102 18.49 10.81 -0.93
C THR A 102 18.81 12.18 -0.32
N ALA A 103 18.02 13.22 -0.61
CA ALA A 103 18.19 14.53 0.01
C ALA A 103 18.02 14.53 1.54
N SER A 104 17.30 13.53 2.08
CA SER A 104 17.03 13.37 3.52
C SER A 104 17.98 12.42 4.23
N GLY A 105 19.06 11.99 3.56
CA GLY A 105 20.11 11.16 4.16
C GLY A 105 19.92 9.65 4.03
N PHE A 106 19.02 9.18 3.16
CA PHE A 106 18.93 7.77 2.80
C PHE A 106 19.96 7.49 1.68
N PRO A 107 21.04 6.72 1.95
CA PRO A 107 22.23 6.69 1.09
C PRO A 107 22.00 6.03 -0.27
N SER A 108 20.98 5.17 -0.38
CA SER A 108 20.62 4.49 -1.62
C SER A 108 19.14 4.18 -1.65
N VAL A 109 18.52 4.37 -2.81
CA VAL A 109 17.16 3.90 -3.11
C VAL A 109 17.24 3.03 -4.36
N HIS A 110 16.75 1.80 -4.29
CA HIS A 110 16.73 0.87 -5.40
C HIS A 110 15.49 1.09 -6.28
N MET A 111 15.70 1.50 -7.52
CA MET A 111 14.63 1.67 -8.52
C MET A 111 14.32 0.32 -9.20
N ASP A 112 13.32 -0.40 -8.71
CA ASP A 112 12.91 -1.71 -9.25
C ASP A 112 12.00 -1.53 -10.48
N LYS A 113 12.50 -1.86 -11.66
CA LYS A 113 11.78 -1.70 -12.93
C LYS A 113 10.96 -2.93 -13.34
N LYS A 114 10.91 -3.98 -12.50
CA LYS A 114 10.33 -5.28 -12.85
C LYS A 114 9.29 -5.76 -11.85
N ARG A 115 9.39 -5.39 -10.57
CA ARG A 115 8.45 -5.83 -9.54
C ARG A 115 7.04 -5.32 -9.85
N GLY A 116 6.07 -6.23 -9.74
CA GLY A 116 4.65 -5.91 -9.73
C GLY A 116 4.11 -5.64 -8.32
N LEU A 117 2.90 -5.11 -8.25
CA LEU A 117 2.22 -4.80 -6.98
C LEU A 117 1.91 -6.09 -6.21
N ASP A 118 2.29 -6.15 -4.94
CA ASP A 118 1.85 -7.23 -4.02
C ASP A 118 0.41 -7.06 -3.56
N HIS A 119 -0.19 -8.11 -2.98
CA HIS A 119 -1.61 -8.09 -2.61
C HIS A 119 -1.95 -7.03 -1.57
N GLY A 120 -0.98 -6.64 -0.72
CA GLY A 120 -1.15 -5.55 0.22
C GLY A 120 -1.44 -4.21 -0.47
N ALA A 121 -1.01 -4.03 -1.72
CA ALA A 121 -1.39 -2.87 -2.54
C ALA A 121 -2.57 -3.17 -3.45
N TRP A 122 -2.51 -4.20 -4.29
CA TRP A 122 -3.49 -4.32 -5.38
C TRP A 122 -4.88 -4.75 -4.90
N VAL A 123 -5.01 -5.50 -3.79
CA VAL A 123 -6.31 -5.94 -3.29
C VAL A 123 -7.14 -4.76 -2.78
N PRO A 124 -6.63 -3.89 -1.87
CA PRO A 124 -7.38 -2.70 -1.48
C PRO A 124 -7.64 -1.77 -2.67
N LEU A 125 -6.64 -1.50 -3.50
CA LEU A 125 -6.78 -0.59 -4.64
C LEU A 125 -7.81 -1.06 -5.67
N MET A 126 -7.95 -2.36 -5.89
CA MET A 126 -9.00 -2.94 -6.74
C MET A 126 -10.41 -2.55 -6.31
N PHE A 127 -10.63 -2.35 -5.01
CA PHE A 127 -11.92 -1.93 -4.47
C PHE A 127 -12.03 -0.41 -4.34
N MET A 128 -10.96 0.27 -3.93
CA MET A 128 -10.94 1.73 -3.78
C MET A 128 -10.99 2.48 -5.12
N TYR A 129 -10.30 1.96 -6.14
CA TYR A 129 -10.10 2.57 -7.45
C TYR A 129 -10.20 1.50 -8.56
N PRO A 130 -11.41 0.93 -8.77
CA PRO A 130 -11.62 -0.22 -9.66
C PRO A 130 -11.28 0.05 -11.13
N GLU A 131 -11.29 1.32 -11.55
CA GLU A 131 -10.94 1.72 -12.91
C GLU A 131 -9.45 1.52 -13.24
N ALA A 132 -8.60 1.39 -12.21
CA ALA A 132 -7.15 1.20 -12.33
C ALA A 132 -6.46 2.23 -13.24
N ASP A 133 -6.96 3.47 -13.27
CA ASP A 133 -6.47 4.54 -14.15
C ASP A 133 -5.47 5.49 -13.45
N ILE A 134 -5.33 5.40 -12.13
CA ILE A 134 -4.40 6.19 -11.35
C ILE A 134 -3.01 5.51 -11.32
N PRO A 135 -1.92 6.22 -11.64
CA PRO A 135 -0.57 5.66 -11.54
C PRO A 135 -0.19 5.26 -10.12
N VAL A 136 0.40 4.07 -9.94
CA VAL A 136 0.77 3.51 -8.62
C VAL A 136 2.26 3.22 -8.55
N CYS A 137 2.88 3.54 -7.42
CA CYS A 137 4.18 3.01 -7.01
C CYS A 137 4.09 2.34 -5.65
N GLN A 138 4.90 1.31 -5.43
CA GLN A 138 5.17 0.78 -4.11
C GLN A 138 6.51 1.26 -3.58
N LEU A 139 6.62 1.40 -2.26
CA LEU A 139 7.87 1.58 -1.51
C LEU A 139 8.00 0.43 -0.51
N SER A 140 9.16 -0.22 -0.49
CA SER A 140 9.51 -1.27 0.46
C SER A 140 9.68 -0.74 1.89
N ILE A 141 9.59 -1.64 2.87
CA ILE A 141 9.99 -1.40 4.26
C ILE A 141 11.30 -2.12 4.60
N GLN A 142 12.02 -1.59 5.59
CA GLN A 142 13.25 -2.16 6.15
C GLN A 142 12.96 -2.67 7.56
N SER A 143 12.50 -3.91 7.68
CA SER A 143 12.06 -4.52 8.94
C SER A 143 13.19 -4.70 9.98
N HIS A 144 14.43 -4.75 9.52
CA HIS A 144 15.62 -4.80 10.36
C HIS A 144 16.00 -3.44 11.00
N LEU A 145 15.27 -2.37 10.67
CA LEU A 145 15.48 -1.00 11.19
C LEU A 145 14.32 -0.58 12.12
N ASP A 146 14.56 0.46 12.92
CA ASP A 146 13.62 0.90 13.96
C ASP A 146 12.52 1.85 13.47
N GLY A 147 11.56 2.15 14.35
CA GLY A 147 10.49 3.10 14.06
C GLY A 147 10.96 4.52 13.79
N LYS A 148 12.13 4.94 14.31
CA LYS A 148 12.69 6.27 14.07
C LYS A 148 13.16 6.40 12.61
N TYR A 149 13.77 5.35 12.06
CA TYR A 149 14.13 5.28 10.65
C TYR A 149 12.89 5.46 9.75
N HIS A 150 11.82 4.68 10.00
CA HIS A 150 10.58 4.76 9.21
C HIS A 150 9.83 6.08 9.41
N TYR A 151 9.86 6.65 10.61
CA TYR A 151 9.33 7.98 10.88
C TYR A 151 10.06 9.05 10.06
N ASN A 152 11.40 8.98 9.99
CA ASN A 152 12.19 9.90 9.18
C ASN A 152 11.92 9.73 7.68
N MET A 153 11.68 8.50 7.22
CA MET A 153 11.27 8.24 5.84
C MET A 153 9.93 8.93 5.54
N GLY A 154 8.94 8.77 6.42
CA GLY A 154 7.65 9.46 6.28
C GLY A 154 7.79 10.99 6.26
N ARG A 155 8.68 11.56 7.08
CA ARG A 155 8.98 13.01 7.05
C ARG A 155 9.59 13.44 5.72
N ALA A 156 10.51 12.67 5.17
CA ALA A 156 11.16 12.95 3.89
C ALA A 156 10.14 12.97 2.73
N LEU A 157 9.13 12.09 2.79
CA LEU A 157 8.09 11.94 1.75
C LEU A 157 6.94 12.95 1.87
N ALA A 158 6.87 13.72 2.96
CA ALA A 158 5.78 14.67 3.21
C ALA A 158 5.48 15.65 2.05
N PRO A 159 6.47 16.17 1.29
CA PRO A 159 6.22 17.07 0.17
C PRO A 159 5.35 16.48 -0.95
N LEU A 160 5.35 15.16 -1.14
CA LEU A 160 4.58 14.49 -2.21
C LEU A 160 3.07 14.78 -2.12
N LYS A 161 2.56 15.06 -0.91
CA LYS A 161 1.15 15.39 -0.70
C LYS A 161 0.75 16.72 -1.35
N GLU A 162 1.68 17.68 -1.34
CA GLU A 162 1.53 18.97 -2.04
C GLU A 162 1.56 18.79 -3.55
N GLU A 163 2.25 17.75 -4.02
CA GLU A 163 2.38 17.38 -5.43
C GLU A 163 1.17 16.56 -5.95
N GLY A 164 0.17 16.30 -5.10
CA GLY A 164 -1.05 15.57 -5.44
C GLY A 164 -0.93 14.04 -5.33
N VAL A 165 0.07 13.54 -4.60
CA VAL A 165 0.29 12.12 -4.35
C VAL A 165 -0.48 11.66 -3.11
N LEU A 166 -1.29 10.62 -3.26
CA LEU A 166 -1.91 9.92 -2.13
C LEU A 166 -0.93 8.91 -1.54
N ILE A 167 -0.56 9.07 -0.28
CA ILE A 167 0.33 8.14 0.43
C ILE A 167 -0.52 7.20 1.29
N ILE A 168 -0.34 5.89 1.07
CA ILE A 168 -1.02 4.81 1.79
C ILE A 168 0.02 3.90 2.43
N GLY A 169 0.04 3.80 3.75
CA GLY A 169 0.67 2.69 4.46
C GLY A 169 -0.28 1.49 4.46
N SER A 170 0.17 0.34 3.98
CA SER A 170 -0.65 -0.87 3.90
C SER A 170 -0.02 -1.99 4.72
N GLY A 171 -0.72 -2.40 5.77
CA GLY A 171 -0.20 -3.38 6.74
C GLY A 171 -1.30 -3.91 7.64
N SER A 172 -0.98 -4.11 8.91
CA SER A 172 -1.95 -4.26 10.00
C SER A 172 -1.29 -3.88 11.32
N ALA A 173 -2.05 -3.33 12.27
CA ALA A 173 -1.51 -2.97 13.59
C ALA A 173 -1.21 -4.23 14.43
N THR A 174 -2.01 -5.28 14.25
CA THR A 174 -1.82 -6.60 14.82
C THR A 174 -1.79 -7.65 13.70
N HIS A 175 -0.91 -8.65 13.80
CA HIS A 175 -0.80 -9.71 12.80
C HIS A 175 -0.74 -11.09 13.47
N PRO A 176 -1.86 -11.55 14.08
CA PRO A 176 -1.89 -12.86 14.75
C PRO A 176 -1.55 -13.96 13.74
N SER A 177 -0.71 -14.92 14.16
CA SER A 177 -0.45 -16.10 13.34
C SER A 177 -1.71 -16.97 13.27
N ASN A 178 -1.84 -17.80 12.22
CA ASN A 178 -2.92 -18.79 12.13
C ASN A 178 -2.89 -19.81 13.30
N ASP A 179 -1.75 -19.93 13.99
CA ASP A 179 -1.56 -20.78 15.16
C ASP A 179 -1.92 -20.06 16.48
N THR A 180 -2.37 -18.80 16.43
CA THR A 180 -2.83 -18.08 17.61
C THR A 180 -3.98 -18.87 18.25
N PRO A 181 -3.81 -19.43 19.46
CA PRO A 181 -4.78 -20.36 20.02
C PRO A 181 -6.16 -19.71 20.17
N HIS A 182 -7.20 -20.46 19.80
CA HIS A 182 -8.60 -20.15 20.09
C HIS A 182 -9.24 -18.96 19.36
N CYS A 183 -8.72 -18.55 18.20
CA CYS A 183 -9.37 -17.51 17.36
C CYS A 183 -9.38 -17.83 15.85
N TYR A 184 -9.77 -19.06 15.49
CA TYR A 184 -10.15 -19.38 14.11
C TYR A 184 -11.36 -18.52 13.74
N ASP A 185 -11.15 -17.49 12.91
CA ASP A 185 -12.13 -16.49 12.47
C ASP A 185 -12.55 -15.42 13.50
N GLY A 186 -11.82 -15.29 14.62
CA GLY A 186 -12.05 -14.26 15.65
C GLY A 186 -10.88 -13.31 15.83
N VAL A 187 -11.11 -12.17 16.51
CA VAL A 187 -10.02 -11.30 16.98
C VAL A 187 -9.53 -11.83 18.31
N ALA A 188 -8.24 -12.13 18.43
CA ALA A 188 -7.66 -12.57 19.70
C ALA A 188 -7.82 -11.45 20.76
N PRO A 189 -8.12 -11.77 22.04
CA PRO A 189 -8.34 -10.72 23.06
C PRO A 189 -7.17 -9.74 23.20
N TRP A 190 -5.93 -10.21 23.15
CA TRP A 190 -4.74 -9.35 23.20
C TRP A 190 -4.62 -8.43 21.98
N ALA A 191 -5.09 -8.87 20.81
CA ALA A 191 -5.08 -8.07 19.60
C ALA A 191 -6.14 -6.97 19.67
N ALA A 192 -7.33 -7.31 20.19
CA ALA A 192 -8.39 -6.35 20.46
C ALA A 192 -7.95 -5.31 21.52
N GLU A 193 -7.25 -5.74 22.58
CA GLU A 193 -6.72 -4.85 23.61
C GLU A 193 -5.65 -3.90 23.06
N PHE A 194 -4.78 -4.37 22.17
CA PHE A 194 -3.75 -3.54 21.55
C PHE A 194 -4.32 -2.47 20.60
N ASP A 195 -5.43 -2.77 19.93
CA ASP A 195 -6.07 -1.86 18.97
C ASP A 195 -6.90 -0.74 19.62
N HIS A 196 -7.17 -0.81 20.93
CA HIS A 196 -7.99 0.15 21.71
C HIS A 196 -7.15 1.10 22.56
#